data_AF-A0A554XGI4-F1
#
_entry.id   AF-A0A554XGI4-F1
#
_cell.length_a   1.000
_cell.length_b   1.000
_cell.length_c   1.000
_cell.angle_alpha   90.00
_cell.angle_beta   90.00
_cell.angle_gamma   90.00
#
_symmetry.space_group_name_H-M   'P 1'
#
loop_
_entity.id
_entity.type
_entity.pdbx_description
1 polymer ?
#
loop_
_entity_poly.entity_id
_entity_poly.type
_entity_poly.pdbx_seq_one_letter_code
_entity_poly.pdbx_strand_id
1 'polypeptide(L)'
;MVFSLTTAYRFNQSRKDGEANYKPGNLLLLNPSIAFAVNDRVTLTTGMQWSNRQADTWDGKAQGFRRTSSDLLLGVGYGISKESTLNLTFKSNVSGSNGADLRLNWLHTF
;
A
#
# COMPACT_ATOMS: atom_id res chain seq x y z
N MET A 1 -20.58 8.31 4.12
CA MET A 1 -19.63 7.64 3.20
C MET A 1 -18.53 8.63 2.85
N VAL A 2 -17.28 8.18 2.79
CA VAL A 2 -16.11 9.01 2.49
C VAL A 2 -15.32 8.36 1.37
N PHE A 3 -14.98 9.14 0.35
CA PHE A 3 -14.06 8.72 -0.71
C PHE A 3 -12.69 9.32 -0.44
N SER A 4 -11.64 8.52 -0.61
CA SER A 4 -10.26 8.98 -0.46
C SER A 4 -9.37 8.41 -1.55
N LEU A 5 -8.36 9.18 -1.92
CA LEU A 5 -7.30 8.77 -2.82
C LEU A 5 -5.95 9.12 -2.19
N THR A 6 -5.15 8.11 -1.89
CA THR A 6 -3.78 8.30 -1.43
C THR A 6 -2.82 8.00 -2.56
N THR A 7 -1.97 8.96 -2.92
CA THR A 7 -0.94 8.80 -3.96
C THR A 7 0.44 8.97 -3.35
N ALA A 8 1.41 8.14 -3.75
CA ALA A 8 2.80 8.29 -3.33
C ALA A 8 3.76 8.01 -4.49
N TYR A 9 4.83 8.80 -4.57
CA TYR A 9 5.92 8.60 -5.51
C TYR A 9 7.25 8.52 -4.76
N ARG A 10 8.02 7.48 -5.03
CA ARG A 10 9.37 7.29 -4.48
C ARG A 10 10.39 7.43 -5.61
N PHE A 11 11.15 8.51 -5.54
CA PHE A 11 12.33 8.73 -6.35
C PHE A 11 13.55 8.08 -5.69
N ASN A 12 14.27 7.26 -6.45
CA ASN A 12 15.48 6.58 -5.98
C ASN A 12 16.71 7.13 -6.71
N GLN A 13 17.72 7.53 -5.93
CA GLN A 13 19.00 7.99 -6.44
C GLN A 13 19.96 6.83 -6.69
N SER A 14 20.94 7.05 -7.56
CA SER A 14 22.02 6.08 -7.78
C SER A 14 22.97 6.09 -6.58
N ARG A 15 23.49 4.92 -6.25
CA ARG A 15 24.50 4.70 -5.22
C ARG A 15 25.60 3.80 -5.77
N LYS A 16 26.82 4.03 -5.30
CA LYS A 16 27.92 3.10 -5.55
C LYS A 16 27.74 1.85 -4.68
N ASP A 17 27.82 0.69 -5.29
CA ASP A 17 27.80 -0.62 -4.64
C ASP A 17 29.04 -1.39 -5.11
N GLY A 18 30.14 -1.24 -4.35
CA GLY A 18 31.47 -1.65 -4.80
C GLY A 18 31.95 -0.83 -6.00
N GLU A 19 32.42 -1.53 -7.04
CA GLU A 19 32.89 -0.94 -8.31
C GLU A 19 31.76 -0.53 -9.26
N ALA A 20 30.51 -0.87 -8.93
CA ALA A 20 29.37 -0.66 -9.81
C ALA A 20 28.40 0.43 -9.33
N ASN A 21 27.74 1.08 -10.28
CA ASN A 21 26.67 2.04 -10.01
C ASN A 21 25.32 1.32 -10.01
N TYR A 22 24.74 1.15 -8.84
CA TYR A 22 23.40 0.61 -8.67
C TYR A 22 22.38 1.73 -8.48
N LYS A 23 21.26 1.66 -9.19
CA LYS A 23 20.14 2.58 -9.02
C LYS A 23 18.83 1.77 -8.93
N PRO A 24 18.17 1.78 -7.77
CA PRO A 24 16.85 1.17 -7.64
C PRO A 24 15.83 1.86 -8.56
N GLY A 25 14.88 1.09 -9.10
CA GLY A 25 13.79 1.62 -9.90
C GLY A 25 12.84 2.49 -9.07
N ASN A 26 12.34 3.58 -9.64
CA ASN A 26 11.34 4.43 -8.99
C ASN A 26 10.01 3.68 -8.78
N LEU A 27 9.22 4.12 -7.80
CA LEU A 27 7.92 3.53 -7.46
C LEU A 27 6.81 4.60 -7.47
N LEU A 28 5.71 4.30 -8.15
CA LEU A 28 4.44 5.01 -8.04
C LEU A 28 3.41 4.12 -7.35
N LEU A 29 2.64 4.69 -6.42
CA LEU A 29 1.59 4.01 -5.66
C LEU A 29 0.31 4.84 -5.68
N LEU A 30 -0.82 4.20 -5.95
CA LEU A 30 -2.16 4.79 -5.92
C LEU A 30 -3.06 3.91 -5.05
N ASN A 31 -3.77 4.49 -4.09
CA ASN A 31 -4.71 3.81 -3.22
C ASN A 31 -6.06 4.55 -3.17
N PRO A 32 -6.94 4.37 -4.16
CA PRO A 32 -8.33 4.79 -4.05
C PRO A 32 -9.08 3.90 -3.04
N SER A 33 -9.91 4.50 -2.20
CA SER A 33 -10.73 3.78 -1.24
C SER A 33 -12.03 4.50 -0.91
N ILE A 34 -12.99 3.73 -0.40
CA ILE A 34 -14.28 4.19 0.07
C ILE A 34 -14.47 3.64 1.48
N ALA A 35 -14.92 4.51 2.39
CA ALA A 35 -15.28 4.17 3.75
C ALA A 35 -16.78 4.43 3.98
N PHE A 36 -17.47 3.48 4.61
CA PHE A 36 -18.87 3.55 4.96
C PHE A 36 -19.03 3.29 6.46
N ALA A 37 -19.46 4.32 7.20
CA ALA A 37 -19.88 4.16 8.59
C ALA A 37 -21.24 3.47 8.60
N VAL A 38 -21.27 2.22 9.07
CA VAL A 38 -22.49 1.40 9.17
C VAL A 38 -23.32 1.87 10.37
N ASN A 39 -22.66 2.26 11.46
CA ASN A 39 -23.25 2.84 12.66
C ASN A 39 -22.22 3.76 13.36
N ASP A 40 -22.48 4.12 14.62
CA ASP A 40 -21.64 4.99 15.44
C ASP A 40 -20.26 4.39 15.80
N ARG A 41 -20.08 3.07 15.65
CA ARG A 41 -18.85 2.36 16.04
C ARG A 41 -18.19 1.57 14.91
N VAL A 42 -18.94 1.18 13.88
CA VAL A 42 -18.48 0.27 12.83
C VAL A 42 -18.30 1.03 11.53
N THR A 43 -17.10 0.93 10.96
CA THR A 43 -16.81 1.42 9.61
C THR A 43 -16.35 0.27 8.74
N LEU A 44 -16.94 0.13 7.55
CA LEU A 44 -16.46 -0.77 6.52
C LEU A 44 -15.66 0.02 5.49
N THR A 45 -14.57 -0.54 5.02
CA THR A 45 -13.69 0.07 4.02
C THR A 45 -13.44 -0.91 2.90
N THR A 46 -13.46 -0.41 1.68
CA THR A 46 -13.03 -1.15 0.49
C THR A 46 -12.20 -0.24 -0.40
N GLY A 47 -11.25 -0.81 -1.11
CA GLY A 47 -10.38 -0.03 -1.98
C GLY A 47 -9.48 -0.91 -2.82
N MET A 48 -8.64 -0.24 -3.59
CA MET A 48 -7.64 -0.87 -4.42
C MET A 48 -6.28 -0.25 -4.11
N GLN A 49 -5.23 -1.04 -4.19
CA GLN A 49 -3.86 -0.56 -4.24
C GLN A 49 -3.28 -0.91 -5.60
N TRP A 50 -2.85 0.09 -6.36
CA TRP A 50 -2.12 -0.09 -7.59
C TRP A 50 -0.70 0.44 -7.43
N SER A 51 0.28 -0.35 -7.85
CA SER A 51 1.69 0.02 -7.77
C SER A 51 2.41 -0.23 -9.08
N ASN A 52 3.37 0.64 -9.38
CA ASN A 52 4.22 0.51 -10.54
C ASN A 52 5.67 0.82 -10.17
N ARG A 53 6.54 -0.18 -10.27
CA ARG A 53 7.96 -0.08 -9.99
C ARG A 53 8.76 -0.27 -11.27
N GLN A 54 9.62 0.69 -11.57
CA GLN A 54 10.57 0.58 -12.68
C GLN A 54 11.60 -0.53 -12.40
N ALA A 55 12.25 -1.04 -13.45
CA ALA A 55 13.35 -1.97 -13.27
C ALA A 55 14.52 -1.26 -12.56
N ASP A 56 15.28 -2.04 -11.79
CA ASP A 56 16.54 -1.54 -11.23
C ASP A 56 17.58 -1.44 -12.34
N THR A 57 18.61 -0.61 -12.16
CA THR A 57 19.72 -0.55 -13.12
C THR A 57 21.05 -0.77 -12.42
N TRP A 58 21.92 -1.56 -13.05
CA TRP A 58 23.30 -1.83 -12.62
C TRP A 58 24.23 -1.43 -13.76
N ASP A 59 25.11 -0.45 -13.51
CA ASP A 59 25.97 0.18 -14.52
C ASP A 59 25.20 0.66 -15.77
N GLY A 60 24.03 1.24 -15.53
CA GLY A 60 23.14 1.74 -16.59
C GLY A 60 22.36 0.66 -17.34
N LYS A 61 22.60 -0.63 -17.07
CA LYS A 61 21.85 -1.74 -17.67
C LYS A 61 20.69 -2.15 -16.77
N ALA A 62 19.51 -2.31 -17.35
CA ALA A 62 18.33 -2.76 -16.60
C ALA A 62 18.54 -4.17 -16.03
N GLN A 63 18.25 -4.33 -14.75
CA GLN A 63 18.23 -5.60 -14.03
C GLN A 63 16.79 -5.92 -13.68
N GLY A 64 16.29 -7.02 -14.25
CA GLY A 64 14.90 -7.45 -14.10
C GLY A 64 13.92 -6.62 -14.92
N PHE A 65 12.65 -6.68 -14.53
CA PHE A 65 11.54 -6.09 -15.27
C PHE A 65 10.81 -5.05 -14.44
N ARG A 66 10.17 -4.10 -15.14
CA ARG A 66 9.15 -3.24 -14.56
C ARG A 66 8.04 -4.11 -13.97
N ARG A 67 7.67 -3.86 -12.72
CA ARG A 67 6.62 -4.61 -12.02
C ARG A 67 5.41 -3.72 -11.78
N THR A 68 4.26 -4.19 -12.23
CA THR A 68 2.96 -3.58 -11.93
C THR A 68 2.18 -4.56 -11.09
N SER A 69 1.56 -4.08 -10.01
CA SER A 69 0.74 -4.93 -9.13
C SER A 69 -0.54 -4.21 -8.74
N SER A 70 -1.62 -4.98 -8.64
CA SER A 70 -2.91 -4.52 -8.16
C SER A 70 -3.38 -5.41 -7.02
N ASP A 71 -3.88 -4.80 -5.96
CA ASP A 71 -4.39 -5.48 -4.78
C ASP A 71 -5.78 -4.95 -4.42
N LEU A 72 -6.66 -5.82 -3.95
CA LEU A 72 -7.93 -5.49 -3.32
C LEU A 72 -7.69 -5.26 -1.82
N LEU A 73 -8.28 -4.21 -1.27
CA LEU A 73 -8.26 -3.89 0.15
C LEU A 73 -9.68 -3.96 0.71
N LEU A 74 -9.87 -4.76 1.75
CA LEU A 74 -11.10 -4.83 2.53
C LEU A 74 -10.76 -4.56 3.99
N GLY A 75 -11.55 -3.78 4.69
CA GLY A 75 -11.28 -3.52 6.10
C GLY A 75 -12.53 -3.21 6.91
N VAL A 76 -12.44 -3.49 8.21
CA VAL A 76 -13.44 -3.14 9.20
C VAL A 76 -12.76 -2.41 10.36
N GLY A 77 -13.32 -1.27 10.73
CA GLY A 77 -12.98 -0.50 11.92
C GLY A 77 -14.08 -0.64 12.97
N TYR A 78 -13.70 -0.82 14.23
CA TYR A 78 -14.59 -0.89 15.38
C TYR A 78 -14.12 0.05 16.49
N GLY A 79 -14.96 1.02 16.87
CA GLY A 79 -14.78 1.88 18.04
C GLY A 79 -15.09 1.11 19.32
N ILE A 80 -14.04 0.76 20.07
CA ILE A 80 -14.15 0.07 21.36
C ILE A 80 -14.65 1.06 22.42
N SER A 81 -14.05 2.25 22.45
CA SER A 81 -14.43 3.39 23.29
C SER A 81 -14.24 4.69 22.49
N LYS A 82 -14.50 5.86 23.09
CA LYS A 82 -14.24 7.14 22.41
C LYS A 82 -12.74 7.36 22.14
N GLU A 83 -11.90 6.69 22.92
CA GLU A 83 -10.45 6.80 22.94
C GLU A 83 -9.76 5.66 22.17
N SER A 84 -10.48 4.57 21.89
CA SER A 84 -9.90 3.32 21.38
C SER A 84 -10.61 2.80 20.13
N THR A 85 -9.85 2.58 19.07
CA THR A 85 -10.35 2.01 17.81
C THR A 85 -9.52 0.81 17.39
N LEU A 86 -10.18 -0.27 16.99
CA LEU A 86 -9.58 -1.45 16.38
C LEU A 86 -9.85 -1.44 14.88
N ASN A 87 -8.85 -1.74 14.06
CA ASN A 87 -8.97 -1.87 12.61
C ASN A 87 -8.40 -3.21 12.16
N LEU A 88 -9.18 -3.95 11.38
CA LEU A 88 -8.75 -5.14 10.68
C LEU A 88 -8.76 -4.84 9.18
N THR A 89 -7.68 -5.15 8.48
CA THR A 89 -7.55 -4.98 7.04
C THR A 89 -7.05 -6.26 6.41
N PHE A 90 -7.78 -6.73 5.41
CA PHE A 90 -7.39 -7.82 4.52
C PHE A 90 -6.99 -7.23 3.17
N LYS A 91 -5.81 -7.61 2.71
CA LYS A 91 -5.27 -7.25 1.40
C LYS A 91 -5.08 -8.54 0.60
N SER A 92 -5.61 -8.58 -0.62
CA SER A 92 -5.44 -9.72 -1.53
C SER A 92 -4.88 -9.25 -2.84
N ASN A 93 -3.84 -9.92 -3.36
CA ASN A 93 -3.37 -9.61 -4.69
C ASN A 93 -4.42 -10.00 -5.74
N VAL A 94 -4.62 -9.12 -6.72
CA VAL A 94 -5.49 -9.33 -7.88
C VAL A 94 -4.65 -9.53 -9.14
N SER A 95 -3.54 -8.80 -9.28
CA SER A 95 -2.58 -9.01 -10.38
C SER A 95 -1.15 -8.63 -10.00
N GLY A 96 -0.18 -9.24 -10.69
CA GLY A 96 1.24 -8.87 -10.65
C GLY A 96 2.08 -9.61 -9.62
N SER A 97 1.50 -10.10 -8.53
CA SER A 97 2.17 -10.94 -7.53
C SER A 97 1.22 -12.03 -7.03
N ASN A 98 1.65 -12.91 -6.14
CA ASN A 98 0.76 -13.86 -5.48
C ASN A 98 0.91 -13.67 -3.97
N GLY A 99 -0.20 -13.52 -3.26
CA GLY A 99 -0.18 -13.33 -1.81
C GLY A 99 -1.43 -12.64 -1.26
N ALA A 100 -1.61 -12.78 0.05
CA ALA A 100 -2.59 -12.05 0.83
C ALA A 100 -1.98 -11.66 2.17
N ASP A 101 -2.34 -10.48 2.66
CA ASP A 101 -1.89 -9.94 3.94
C ASP A 101 -3.11 -9.66 4.82
N LEU A 102 -3.01 -10.02 6.10
CA LEU A 102 -3.97 -9.63 7.12
C LEU A 102 -3.27 -8.72 8.14
N ARG A 103 -3.89 -7.58 8.45
CA ARG A 103 -3.36 -6.59 9.39
C ARG A 103 -4.39 -6.23 10.44
N LEU A 104 -3.97 -6.28 11.70
CA LEU A 104 -4.71 -5.74 12.83
C LEU A 104 -3.98 -4.51 13.38
N ASN A 105 -4.72 -3.43 13.64
CA ASN A 105 -4.20 -2.19 14.21
C ASN A 105 -5.12 -1.70 15.34
N TRP A 106 -4.57 -1.47 16.52
CA TRP A 106 -5.28 -0.85 17.64
C TRP A 106 -4.68 0.54 17.90
N LEU A 107 -5.53 1.56 17.79
CA LEU A 107 -5.20 2.94 18.12
C LEU A 107 -5.86 3.32 19.44
N HIS A 108 -5.10 3.88 20.38
CA HIS A 108 -5.57 4.42 21.65
C HIS A 108 -5.03 5.85 21.83
N THR A 109 -5.88 6.78 22.26
CA THR A 109 -5.51 8.17 22.57
C THR A 109 -5.76 8.45 24.06
N PHE A 110 -4.80 9.08 24.73
CA PHE A 110 -4.86 9.41 26.17
C PHE A 110 -5.49 10.79 26.43
#